data_AF-W6YT05-F1
#
_entry.id   AF-W6YT05-F1
#
_cell.length_a   1.000
_cell.length_b   1.000
_cell.length_c   1.000
_cell.angle_alpha   90.00
_cell.angle_beta   90.00
_cell.angle_gamma   90.00
#
_symmetry.space_group_name_H-M   'P 1'
#
loop_
_entity.id
_entity.type
_entity.pdbx_description
1 polymer ?
#
loop_
_entity_poly.entity_id
_entity_poly.type
_entity_poly.pdbx_seq_one_letter_code
_entity_poly.pdbx_strand_id
1 'polypeptide(L)'
;RKHQDDAKRFPCKYCKKYRGSNGFKRRDHLTQHVRSYHHIGENDGDKYGTYGSYWCPKIECIHHKESPYGFGNWGAFSALAEYIKHMRNVHDESDFPCPQPGCDRVDSKGYFRKADLRNHLRKVHG
;
A
#
# COMPACT_ATOMS: atom_id res chain seq x y z
N ARG A 1 -5.41 36.20 -26.52
CA ARG A 1 -5.10 35.62 -25.18
C ARG A 1 -3.73 34.95 -25.27
N LYS A 2 -2.68 35.56 -24.70
CA LYS A 2 -1.34 34.94 -24.67
C LYS A 2 -1.35 33.84 -23.61
N HIS A 3 -1.18 32.59 -24.01
CA HIS A 3 -0.93 31.50 -23.06
C HIS A 3 0.46 31.74 -22.46
N GLN A 4 0.53 31.91 -21.13
CA GLN A 4 1.81 31.97 -20.42
C GLN A 4 2.53 30.63 -20.60
N ASP A 5 3.65 30.66 -21.30
CA ASP A 5 4.42 29.47 -21.68
C ASP A 5 5.38 29.01 -20.57
N ASP A 6 5.64 29.88 -19.59
CA ASP A 6 6.64 29.70 -18.52
C ASP A 6 6.10 29.07 -17.22
N ALA A 7 4.97 28.37 -17.27
CA ALA A 7 4.43 27.71 -16.09
C ALA A 7 5.29 26.47 -15.72
N LYS A 8 5.75 26.42 -14.45
CA LYS A 8 6.48 25.28 -13.87
C LYS A 8 5.79 23.95 -14.19
N ARG A 9 6.44 23.12 -15.00
CA ARG A 9 5.94 21.79 -15.37
C ARG A 9 6.28 20.77 -14.29
N PHE A 10 5.38 19.82 -14.08
CA PHE A 10 5.50 18.70 -13.15
C PHE A 10 5.71 17.42 -13.96
N PRO A 11 6.95 17.03 -14.26
CA PRO A 11 7.23 15.85 -15.07
C PRO A 11 7.01 14.56 -14.29
N CYS A 12 6.51 13.54 -15.00
CA CYS A 12 6.51 12.17 -14.48
C CYS A 12 7.91 11.58 -14.59
N LYS A 13 8.38 10.95 -13.51
CA LYS A 13 9.69 10.29 -13.45
C LYS A 13 9.65 8.85 -13.98
N TYR A 14 8.46 8.27 -14.08
CA TYR A 14 8.25 6.84 -14.37
C TYR A 14 7.90 6.54 -15.83
N CYS A 15 7.52 7.55 -16.62
CA CYS A 15 7.24 7.38 -18.04
C CYS A 15 8.05 8.34 -18.91
N LYS A 16 8.39 7.89 -20.12
CA LYS A 16 9.07 8.73 -21.12
C LYS A 16 8.16 9.82 -21.68
N LYS A 17 6.85 9.57 -21.74
CA LYS A 17 5.84 10.44 -22.37
C LYS A 17 5.70 11.80 -21.70
N TYR A 18 5.71 11.85 -20.36
CA TYR A 18 5.48 13.08 -19.59
C TYR A 18 6.74 13.55 -18.84
N ARG A 19 7.93 13.27 -19.39
CA ARG A 19 9.22 13.66 -18.83
C ARG A 19 9.65 15.05 -19.33
N GLY A 20 10.39 15.80 -18.52
CA GLY A 20 10.96 17.10 -18.89
C GLY A 20 9.89 18.17 -19.19
N SER A 21 10.02 18.85 -20.33
CA SER A 21 9.10 19.91 -20.79
C SER A 21 7.69 19.41 -21.09
N ASN A 22 7.51 18.11 -21.32
CA ASN A 22 6.20 17.45 -21.48
C ASN A 22 5.48 17.18 -20.15
N GLY A 23 6.02 17.69 -19.04
CA GLY A 23 5.40 17.56 -17.73
C GLY A 23 4.03 18.23 -17.64
N PHE A 24 3.24 17.76 -16.68
CA PHE A 24 1.91 18.30 -16.42
C PHE A 24 2.00 19.76 -15.98
N LYS A 25 1.02 20.59 -16.38
CA LYS A 25 0.95 21.99 -15.93
C LYS A 25 0.61 22.12 -14.44
N ARG A 26 -0.09 21.11 -13.89
CA ARG A 26 -0.50 21.09 -12.48
C ARG A 26 -0.03 19.81 -11.78
N ARG A 27 0.27 19.92 -10.49
CA ARG A 27 0.77 18.83 -9.65
C ARG A 27 -0.28 17.74 -9.44
N ASP A 28 -1.54 18.09 -9.27
CA ASP A 28 -2.63 17.13 -9.05
C ASP A 28 -2.88 16.23 -10.26
N HIS A 29 -2.73 16.75 -11.49
CA HIS A 29 -2.80 15.93 -12.70
C HIS A 29 -1.62 14.95 -12.79
N LEU A 30 -0.43 15.36 -12.35
CA LEU A 30 0.69 14.43 -12.21
C LEU A 30 0.37 13.36 -11.15
N THR A 31 -0.16 13.75 -9.99
CA THR A 31 -0.55 12.80 -8.94
C THR A 31 -1.60 11.80 -9.44
N GLN A 32 -2.63 12.27 -10.14
CA GLN A 32 -3.63 11.40 -10.75
C GLN A 32 -3.00 10.49 -11.81
N HIS A 33 -2.15 11.02 -12.69
CA HIS A 33 -1.45 10.20 -13.68
C HIS A 33 -0.60 9.10 -13.03
N VAL A 34 0.18 9.46 -12.01
CA VAL A 34 1.05 8.53 -11.29
C VAL A 34 0.23 7.48 -10.52
N ARG A 35 -0.92 7.87 -9.96
CA ARG A 35 -1.87 6.93 -9.32
C ARG A 35 -2.56 6.00 -10.31
N SER A 36 -3.07 6.53 -11.42
CA SER A 36 -3.91 5.77 -12.35
C SER A 36 -3.12 4.96 -13.36
N TYR A 37 -1.97 5.46 -13.83
CA TYR A 37 -1.15 4.80 -14.86
C TYR A 37 0.08 4.08 -14.31
N HIS A 38 0.61 4.54 -13.16
CA HIS A 38 1.74 3.88 -12.51
C HIS A 38 1.33 3.12 -11.25
N HIS A 39 0.09 3.24 -10.78
CA HIS A 39 -0.36 2.66 -9.51
C HIS A 39 0.50 3.08 -8.32
N ILE A 40 1.07 4.30 -8.39
CA ILE A 40 1.94 4.89 -7.35
C ILE A 40 1.16 5.99 -6.65
N GLY A 41 1.06 5.95 -5.32
CA GLY A 41 0.37 6.97 -4.52
C GLY A 41 -1.03 6.60 -4.05
N GLU A 42 -1.49 5.37 -4.24
CA GLU A 42 -2.43 4.74 -3.31
C GLU A 42 -1.66 4.48 -2.00
N ASN A 43 -1.43 5.57 -1.26
CA ASN A 43 -0.88 5.49 0.08
C ASN A 43 -2.04 5.17 1.03
N ASP A 44 -2.63 3.99 0.85
CA ASP A 44 -3.63 3.44 1.75
C ASP A 44 -2.88 2.73 2.89
N GLY A 45 -2.32 3.55 3.79
CA GLY A 45 -1.88 3.12 5.10
C GLY A 45 -0.37 3.08 5.31
N ASP A 46 0.25 4.25 5.40
CA ASP A 46 1.29 4.47 6.41
C ASP A 46 0.64 4.31 7.81
N LYS A 47 0.25 3.08 8.19
CA LYS A 47 0.31 2.63 9.59
C LYS A 47 1.68 2.05 9.92
N TYR A 48 2.49 1.81 8.90
CA TYR A 48 3.89 1.37 8.97
C TYR A 48 4.75 2.37 8.21
N GLY A 49 4.65 3.63 8.62
CA GLY A 49 5.48 4.69 8.08
C GLY A 49 6.95 4.40 8.36
N THR A 50 7.79 4.75 7.40
CA THR A 50 9.26 4.81 7.49
C THR A 50 9.96 3.47 7.74
N TYR A 51 10.54 2.91 6.67
CA TYR A 51 11.69 2.01 6.68
C TYR A 51 11.69 0.92 7.79
N GLY A 52 11.06 -0.22 7.51
CA GLY A 52 11.70 -1.51 7.82
C GLY A 52 11.26 -2.29 9.07
N SER A 53 10.35 -1.79 9.92
CA SER A 53 10.02 -2.51 11.16
C SER A 53 8.60 -3.07 11.19
N TYR A 54 8.38 -4.27 10.63
CA TYR A 54 7.10 -4.96 10.74
C TYR A 54 7.07 -5.86 11.98
N TRP A 55 5.99 -5.77 12.76
CA TRP A 55 5.74 -6.58 13.94
C TRP A 55 4.43 -7.32 13.77
N CYS A 56 4.35 -8.54 14.32
CA CYS A 56 3.06 -9.20 14.44
C CYS A 56 2.20 -8.47 15.49
N PRO A 57 0.91 -8.22 15.25
CA PRO A 57 0.01 -7.59 16.24
C PRO A 57 -0.52 -8.56 17.30
N LYS A 58 -0.27 -9.87 17.17
CA LYS A 58 -0.79 -10.88 18.10
C LYS A 58 0.07 -10.92 19.37
N ILE A 59 -0.52 -10.60 20.52
CA ILE A 59 0.18 -10.48 21.81
C ILE A 59 0.94 -11.77 22.19
N GLU A 60 0.38 -12.93 21.88
CA GLU A 60 0.99 -14.25 22.15
C GLU A 60 1.99 -14.69 21.06
N CYS A 61 2.20 -13.89 20.02
CA CYS A 61 3.11 -14.25 18.95
C CYS A 61 4.56 -13.90 19.32
N ILE A 62 5.48 -14.83 19.05
CA ILE A 62 6.91 -14.59 19.26
C ILE A 62 7.41 -13.38 18.48
N HIS A 63 6.77 -13.00 17.38
CA HIS A 63 7.09 -11.86 16.51
C HIS A 63 6.35 -10.57 16.91
N HIS A 64 5.70 -10.56 18.08
CA HIS A 64 5.07 -9.37 18.64
C HIS A 64 6.11 -8.35 19.13
N LYS A 65 5.72 -7.06 19.12
CA LYS A 65 6.58 -5.96 19.59
C LYS A 65 7.06 -6.10 21.04
N GLU A 66 6.23 -6.73 21.88
CA GLU A 66 6.50 -6.92 23.31
C GLU A 66 6.99 -8.35 23.62
N SER A 67 7.38 -9.10 22.60
CA SER A 67 7.91 -10.46 22.78
C SER A 67 9.17 -10.46 23.65
N PRO A 68 9.33 -11.44 24.57
CA PRO A 68 10.54 -11.60 25.38
C PRO A 68 11.83 -11.76 24.57
N TYR A 69 11.71 -12.17 23.30
CA TYR A 69 12.81 -12.34 22.35
C TYR A 69 13.19 -11.05 21.60
N GLY A 70 12.52 -9.93 21.91
CA GLY A 70 12.87 -8.56 21.60
C GLY A 70 13.58 -8.32 20.26
N PHE A 71 12.82 -8.04 19.18
CA PHE A 71 13.42 -7.59 17.91
C PHE A 71 13.85 -6.10 17.93
N GLY A 72 13.97 -5.52 19.13
CA GLY A 72 14.45 -4.15 19.35
C GLY A 72 13.65 -3.11 18.57
N ASN A 73 14.35 -2.21 17.86
CA ASN A 73 13.73 -1.20 17.00
C ASN A 73 13.65 -1.65 15.52
N TRP A 74 14.13 -2.87 15.22
CA TRP A 74 14.36 -3.35 13.85
C TRP A 74 13.18 -4.10 13.24
N GLY A 75 12.13 -4.38 14.03
CA GLY A 75 10.99 -5.19 13.57
C GLY A 75 11.31 -6.68 13.52
N ALA A 76 10.27 -7.50 13.68
CA ALA A 76 10.37 -8.93 13.49
C ALA A 76 10.56 -9.33 12.02
N PHE A 77 10.10 -8.48 11.09
CA PHE A 77 10.28 -8.68 9.65
C PHE A 77 10.87 -7.44 9.01
N SER A 78 11.86 -7.65 8.13
CA SER A 78 12.53 -6.61 7.35
C SER A 78 11.75 -6.19 6.10
N ALA A 79 10.72 -6.96 5.70
CA ALA A 79 9.94 -6.73 4.50
C ALA A 79 8.44 -7.04 4.72
N LEU A 80 7.58 -6.29 4.03
CA LEU A 80 6.13 -6.50 4.06
C LEU A 80 5.73 -7.89 3.59
N ALA A 81 6.43 -8.44 2.59
CA ALA A 81 6.15 -9.77 2.07
C ALA A 81 6.33 -10.87 3.13
N GLU A 82 7.36 -10.74 3.96
CA GLU A 82 7.63 -11.68 5.05
C GLU A 82 6.58 -11.55 6.16
N TYR A 83 6.18 -10.33 6.52
CA TYR A 83 5.06 -10.09 7.43
C TYR A 83 3.76 -10.71 6.92
N ILE A 84 3.40 -10.48 5.65
CA ILE A 84 2.19 -11.05 5.03
C ILE A 84 2.25 -12.58 5.06
N LYS A 85 3.40 -13.16 4.70
CA LYS A 85 3.60 -14.60 4.73
C LYS A 85 3.45 -15.15 6.15
N HIS A 86 3.99 -14.46 7.14
CA HIS A 86 3.83 -14.82 8.55
C HIS A 86 2.36 -14.81 8.95
N MET A 87 1.63 -13.73 8.71
CA MET A 87 0.21 -13.61 9.08
C MET A 87 -0.64 -14.73 8.44
N ARG A 88 -0.38 -15.06 7.18
CA ARG A 88 -1.08 -16.14 6.48
C ARG A 88 -0.79 -17.53 7.03
N ASN A 89 0.47 -17.85 7.32
CA ASN A 89 0.84 -19.21 7.70
C ASN A 89 0.72 -19.48 9.20
N VAL A 90 0.93 -18.45 10.03
CA VAL A 90 0.97 -18.58 11.50
C VAL A 90 -0.37 -18.22 12.12
N HIS A 91 -1.06 -17.22 11.58
CA HIS A 91 -2.32 -16.73 12.14
C HIS A 91 -3.53 -17.04 11.27
N ASP A 92 -3.34 -17.59 10.07
CA ASP A 92 -4.39 -17.76 9.06
C ASP A 92 -5.24 -16.49 8.87
N GLU A 93 -4.63 -15.33 8.99
CA GLU A 93 -5.35 -14.06 9.08
C GLU A 93 -4.82 -13.04 8.07
N SER A 94 -5.67 -12.07 7.73
CA SER A 94 -5.31 -10.88 6.97
C SER A 94 -5.87 -9.62 7.63
N ASP A 95 -5.24 -8.48 7.37
CA ASP A 95 -5.63 -7.20 7.99
C ASP A 95 -6.97 -6.67 7.46
N PHE A 96 -7.35 -7.05 6.23
CA PHE A 96 -8.53 -6.57 5.54
C PHE A 96 -9.28 -7.73 4.88
N PRO A 97 -9.99 -8.56 5.68
CA PRO A 97 -10.88 -9.59 5.15
C PRO A 97 -12.10 -8.96 4.46
N CYS A 98 -12.72 -9.69 3.52
CA CYS A 98 -13.94 -9.25 2.87
C CYS A 98 -15.13 -9.35 3.84
N PRO A 99 -15.91 -8.27 4.04
CA PRO A 99 -17.06 -8.28 4.95
C PRO A 99 -18.33 -8.91 4.35
N GLN A 100 -18.32 -9.29 3.07
CA GLN A 100 -19.52 -9.81 2.39
C GLN A 100 -19.78 -11.27 2.79
N PRO A 101 -20.99 -11.59 3.34
CA PRO A 101 -21.34 -12.96 3.70
C PRO A 101 -21.24 -13.91 2.51
N GLY A 102 -20.57 -15.05 2.70
CA GLY A 102 -20.37 -16.05 1.64
C GLY A 102 -19.24 -15.73 0.65
N CYS A 103 -18.44 -14.69 0.89
CA CYS A 103 -17.24 -14.42 0.10
C CYS A 103 -16.04 -15.25 0.61
N ASP A 104 -15.31 -15.91 -0.29
CA ASP A 104 -14.13 -16.71 0.04
C ASP A 104 -12.88 -15.88 0.40
N ARG A 105 -12.97 -14.54 0.30
CA ARG A 105 -11.86 -13.60 0.59
C ARG A 105 -11.81 -13.20 2.06
N VAL A 106 -11.91 -14.18 2.94
CA VAL A 106 -11.83 -14.03 4.40
C VAL A 106 -10.50 -14.63 4.93
N ASP A 107 -10.18 -14.40 6.20
CA ASP A 107 -9.02 -15.00 6.87
C ASP A 107 -7.70 -14.74 6.11
N SER A 108 -6.82 -15.73 5.94
CA SER A 108 -5.54 -15.60 5.22
C SER A 108 -5.68 -15.27 3.72
N LYS A 109 -6.87 -15.49 3.15
CA LYS A 109 -7.20 -15.23 1.74
C LYS A 109 -7.67 -13.79 1.50
N GLY A 110 -7.88 -13.03 2.57
CA GLY A 110 -8.19 -11.61 2.50
C GLY A 110 -6.98 -10.76 2.08
N TYR A 111 -7.10 -9.46 2.32
CA TYR A 111 -6.17 -8.47 1.79
C TYR A 111 -5.32 -7.85 2.89
N PHE A 112 -4.11 -7.42 2.52
CA PHE A 112 -3.18 -6.72 3.43
C PHE A 112 -3.05 -5.24 3.10
N ARG A 113 -3.82 -4.79 2.10
CA ARG A 113 -3.97 -3.39 1.73
C ARG A 113 -5.44 -3.07 1.60
N LYS A 114 -5.85 -1.95 2.18
CA LYS A 114 -7.23 -1.46 2.10
C LYS A 114 -7.65 -1.16 0.65
N ALA A 115 -6.72 -0.68 -0.18
CA ALA A 115 -6.96 -0.43 -1.60
C ALA A 115 -7.38 -1.71 -2.35
N ASP A 116 -6.71 -2.83 -2.09
CA ASP A 116 -7.02 -4.12 -2.72
C ASP A 116 -8.41 -4.62 -2.31
N LEU A 117 -8.76 -4.49 -1.02
CA LEU A 117 -10.12 -4.80 -0.55
C LEU A 117 -11.17 -3.91 -1.23
N ARG A 118 -10.95 -2.58 -1.30
CA ARG A 118 -11.88 -1.66 -1.99
C ARG A 118 -12.07 -2.05 -3.46
N ASN A 119 -10.99 -2.37 -4.14
CA ASN A 119 -11.04 -2.77 -5.55
C ASN A 119 -11.80 -4.08 -5.74
N HIS A 120 -11.60 -5.05 -4.84
CA HIS A 120 -12.37 -6.30 -4.83
C HIS A 120 -13.86 -6.06 -4.62
N LEU A 121 -14.22 -5.30 -3.58
CA LEU A 121 -15.62 -4.97 -3.28
C LEU A 121 -16.32 -4.34 -4.48
N ARG A 122 -15.68 -3.39 -5.17
CA ARG A 122 -16.23 -2.75 -6.37
C ARG A 122 -16.40 -3.71 -7.56
N LYS A 123 -15.54 -4.74 -7.70
CA LYS A 123 -15.55 -5.63 -8.86
C LYS A 123 -16.44 -6.86 -8.69
N VAL A 124 -16.58 -7.34 -7.46
CA VAL A 124 -17.24 -8.61 -7.15
C VAL A 124 -18.59 -8.39 -6.47
N HIS A 125 -18.74 -7.30 -5.72
CA HIS A 125 -19.91 -7.05 -4.88
C HIS A 125 -20.57 -5.68 -5.15
N GLY A 126 -20.16 -4.98 -6.22
CA GLY A 126 -20.57 -3.60 -6.53
C GLY A 126 -20.84 -3.39 -7.99
#